data_AF-A0A939DRY6-F1
#
_entry.id   AF-A0A939DRY6-F1
#
_cell.length_a   1.000
_cell.length_b   1.000
_cell.length_c   1.000
_cell.angle_alpha   90.00
_cell.angle_beta   90.00
_cell.angle_gamma   90.00
#
_symmetry.space_group_name_H-M   'P 1'
#
loop_
_entity.id
_entity.type
_entity.pdbx_description
1 polymer ?
#
loop_
_entity_poly.entity_id
_entity_poly.type
_entity_poly.pdbx_seq_one_letter_code
_entity_poly.pdbx_strand_id
1 'polypeptide(L)'
;MNSFAFTNYLSKFKLILTLFLLTILTFGTSFAGGEAKMLEQTNVTVLMAGEIFNIPKSHLSPNREFPDKIRRENMIEVTFFFPDFKGFGEEDDIATVGRYNPNQVTAFWTKINGGGRLDASKSLSNAIKYGLSERDSSLDLEGLTAYRNVHDSGVTYLAQNYHGDNVLIHCSDGQVNSVCKLEYLDSTNDRGIFTSFDKKFLLRWSEINNKLLSLIEQWKV
;
A
#
# COMPACT_ATOMS: atom_id res chain seq x y z
N MET A 1 37.38 83.50 1.53
CA MET A 1 36.52 82.71 2.46
C MET A 1 35.93 81.55 1.70
N ASN A 2 35.89 80.41 2.39
CA ASN A 2 35.76 79.04 1.90
C ASN A 2 34.53 78.73 1.03
N SER A 3 34.75 78.01 -0.07
CA SER A 3 33.76 77.14 -0.70
C SER A 3 34.46 75.82 -1.06
N PHE A 4 34.74 75.04 -0.02
CA PHE A 4 35.23 73.67 -0.13
C PHE A 4 34.05 72.71 -0.32
N ALA A 5 34.26 71.75 -1.21
CA ALA A 5 33.80 70.37 -1.06
C ALA A 5 32.28 70.11 -0.94
N PHE A 6 31.52 70.29 -2.03
CA PHE A 6 30.19 69.65 -2.14
C PHE A 6 30.02 68.71 -3.34
N THR A 7 30.92 68.75 -4.32
CA THR A 7 30.78 67.96 -5.56
C THR A 7 31.41 66.56 -5.48
N ASN A 8 32.37 66.33 -4.59
CA ASN A 8 33.03 65.03 -4.44
C ASN A 8 32.28 64.03 -3.52
N TYR A 9 31.30 64.50 -2.73
CA TYR A 9 30.59 63.63 -1.78
C TYR A 9 29.46 62.83 -2.45
N LEU A 10 28.71 63.45 -3.37
CA LEU A 10 27.63 62.82 -4.13
C LEU A 10 28.10 61.72 -5.08
N SER A 11 29.30 61.89 -5.67
CA SER A 11 29.91 60.90 -6.57
C SER A 11 30.33 59.62 -5.82
N LYS A 12 31.00 59.78 -4.66
CA LYS A 12 31.43 58.64 -3.84
C LYS A 12 30.26 57.88 -3.22
N PHE A 13 29.20 58.59 -2.81
CA PHE A 13 28.02 57.94 -2.24
C PHE A 13 27.26 57.10 -3.27
N LYS A 14 27.13 57.60 -4.51
CA LYS A 14 26.58 56.81 -5.61
C LYS A 14 27.43 55.58 -5.89
N LEU A 15 28.76 55.71 -5.98
CA LEU A 15 29.65 54.58 -6.26
C LEU A 15 29.57 53.49 -5.18
N ILE A 16 29.53 53.88 -3.90
CA ILE A 16 29.41 52.94 -2.76
C ILE A 16 28.06 52.22 -2.79
N LEU A 17 26.97 52.93 -3.10
CA LEU A 17 25.65 52.33 -3.22
C LEU A 17 25.57 51.33 -4.39
N THR A 18 26.18 51.66 -5.54
CA THR A 18 26.21 50.74 -6.69
C THR A 18 27.03 49.50 -6.39
N LEU A 19 28.17 49.65 -5.71
CA LEU A 19 29.01 48.52 -5.29
C LEU A 19 28.30 47.63 -4.26
N PHE A 20 27.57 48.21 -3.31
CA PHE A 20 26.80 47.48 -2.30
C PHE A 20 25.62 46.70 -2.90
N LEU A 21 24.91 47.29 -3.87
CA LEU A 21 23.88 46.60 -4.65
C LEU A 21 24.46 45.47 -5.50
N LEU A 22 25.65 45.66 -6.08
CA LEU A 22 26.32 44.62 -6.87
C LEU A 22 26.77 43.45 -5.99
N THR A 23 27.25 43.68 -4.77
CA THR A 23 27.56 42.58 -3.82
C THR A 23 26.32 41.86 -3.34
N ILE A 24 25.19 42.54 -3.11
CA ILE A 24 23.93 41.86 -2.77
C ILE A 24 23.46 40.98 -3.94
N LEU A 25 23.63 41.41 -5.19
CA LEU A 25 23.28 40.64 -6.38
C LEU A 25 24.22 39.44 -6.63
N THR A 26 25.53 39.57 -6.36
CA THR A 26 26.49 38.47 -6.53
C THR A 26 26.48 37.46 -5.37
N PHE A 27 26.21 37.90 -4.14
CA PHE A 27 26.02 37.00 -3.01
C PHE A 27 24.60 36.39 -2.95
N GLY A 28 23.58 37.09 -3.47
CA GLY A 28 22.23 36.54 -3.61
C GLY A 28 22.09 35.45 -4.68
N THR A 29 23.00 35.42 -5.66
CA THR A 29 23.03 34.38 -6.72
C THR A 29 23.94 33.19 -6.40
N SER A 30 24.75 33.27 -5.33
CA SER A 30 25.59 32.15 -4.87
C SER A 30 24.95 31.33 -3.73
N PHE A 31 23.76 31.73 -3.25
CA PHE A 31 22.89 30.95 -2.36
C PHE A 31 21.61 30.50 -3.09
N ALA A 32 21.72 30.22 -4.38
CA ALA A 32 20.87 29.24 -5.04
C ALA A 32 21.70 27.96 -5.22
N GLY A 33 22.24 27.46 -4.11
CA GLY A 33 22.50 26.03 -3.97
C GLY A 33 21.13 25.37 -4.08
N GLY A 34 20.72 25.13 -5.32
CA GLY A 34 19.67 24.19 -5.62
C GLY A 34 20.15 22.87 -5.06
N GLU A 35 19.76 22.56 -3.83
CA GLU A 35 19.20 21.25 -3.59
C GLU A 35 18.12 21.09 -4.65
N ALA A 36 18.51 20.59 -5.81
CA ALA A 36 17.66 19.69 -6.53
C ALA A 36 17.38 18.58 -5.51
N LYS A 37 16.35 18.77 -4.68
CA LYS A 37 15.53 17.66 -4.25
C LYS A 37 15.17 16.99 -5.57
N MET A 38 15.93 15.96 -5.94
CA MET A 38 15.47 14.95 -6.87
C MET A 38 14.04 14.71 -6.45
N LEU A 39 13.09 15.08 -7.31
CA LEU A 39 11.68 14.94 -7.02
C LEU A 39 11.50 13.45 -6.79
N GLU A 40 11.51 13.02 -5.53
CA GLU A 40 11.66 11.62 -5.19
C GLU A 40 10.45 10.93 -5.79
N GLN A 41 10.70 10.08 -6.78
CA GLN A 41 9.61 9.56 -7.58
C GLN A 41 8.71 8.74 -6.65
N THR A 42 7.51 9.24 -6.40
CA THR A 42 6.60 8.70 -5.39
C THR A 42 5.93 7.40 -5.84
N ASN A 43 5.98 7.11 -7.15
CA ASN A 43 5.39 5.93 -7.77
C ASN A 43 6.42 5.10 -8.54
N VAL A 44 6.16 3.80 -8.61
CA VAL A 44 6.97 2.81 -9.33
C VAL A 44 6.13 2.17 -10.42
N THR A 45 6.71 2.03 -11.60
CA THR A 45 6.11 1.26 -12.68
C THR A 45 6.33 -0.23 -12.45
N VAL A 46 5.27 -0.98 -12.20
CA VAL A 46 5.32 -2.45 -12.06
C VAL A 46 4.78 -3.11 -13.31
N LEU A 47 5.60 -3.89 -13.98
CA LEU A 47 5.19 -4.74 -15.09
C LEU A 47 4.84 -6.13 -14.56
N MET A 48 3.65 -6.63 -14.88
CA MET A 48 3.24 -8.00 -14.56
C MET A 48 2.48 -8.63 -15.72
N ALA A 49 3.05 -9.68 -16.32
CA ALA A 49 2.40 -10.53 -17.32
C ALA A 49 1.65 -9.77 -18.45
N GLY A 50 2.23 -8.66 -18.94
CA GLY A 50 1.62 -7.84 -19.99
C GLY A 50 0.78 -6.66 -19.48
N GLU A 51 0.48 -6.61 -18.19
CA GLU A 51 -0.12 -5.45 -17.53
C GLU A 51 0.95 -4.50 -16.98
N ILE A 52 0.59 -3.22 -16.93
CA ILE A 52 1.42 -2.14 -16.41
C ILE A 52 0.64 -1.46 -15.30
N PHE A 53 1.30 -1.29 -14.14
CA PHE A 53 0.75 -0.58 -13.00
C PHE A 53 1.68 0.55 -12.58
N ASN A 54 1.12 1.67 -12.13
CA ASN A 54 1.83 2.76 -11.51
C ASN A 54 1.44 2.84 -10.02
N ILE A 55 2.26 2.22 -9.17
CA ILE A 55 1.93 1.99 -7.75
C ILE A 55 2.75 2.94 -6.88
N PRO A 56 2.15 3.67 -5.91
CA PRO A 56 2.92 4.46 -4.96
C PRO A 56 3.88 3.60 -4.16
N LYS A 57 5.13 4.06 -3.99
CA LYS A 57 6.17 3.35 -3.22
C LYS A 57 5.72 3.02 -1.80
N SER A 58 4.92 3.90 -1.20
CA SER A 58 4.34 3.69 0.13
C SER A 58 3.45 2.45 0.23
N HIS A 59 2.92 1.92 -0.88
CA HIS A 59 2.13 0.69 -0.86
C HIS A 59 2.95 -0.57 -1.10
N LEU A 60 4.25 -0.48 -1.37
CA LEU A 60 5.13 -1.61 -1.65
C LEU A 60 6.09 -1.83 -0.47
N SER A 61 6.53 -3.08 -0.25
CA SER A 61 7.57 -3.40 0.75
C SER A 61 8.79 -4.07 0.08
N PRO A 62 10.02 -3.69 0.46
CA PRO A 62 10.35 -2.57 1.36
C PRO A 62 10.01 -1.22 0.69
N ASN A 63 9.44 -0.25 1.42
CA ASN A 63 8.95 1.01 0.81
C ASN A 63 10.05 2.01 0.39
N ARG A 64 11.33 1.66 0.59
CA ARG A 64 12.51 2.44 0.24
C ARG A 64 13.31 1.77 -0.87
N GLU A 65 14.11 2.56 -1.58
CA GLU A 65 15.11 2.05 -2.56
C GLU A 65 14.54 1.28 -3.77
N PHE A 66 13.25 1.45 -4.10
CA PHE A 66 12.71 0.86 -5.32
C PHE A 66 13.28 1.52 -6.57
N PRO A 67 13.71 0.74 -7.58
CA PRO A 67 13.96 1.26 -8.90
C PRO A 67 12.65 1.81 -9.49
N ASP A 68 12.75 2.73 -10.46
CA ASP A 68 11.58 3.33 -11.11
C ASP A 68 10.69 2.30 -11.80
N LYS A 69 11.26 1.12 -12.13
CA LYS A 69 10.57 0.03 -12.80
C LYS A 69 10.90 -1.32 -12.18
N ILE A 70 9.86 -2.08 -11.85
CA ILE A 70 9.94 -3.44 -11.32
C ILE A 70 9.26 -4.40 -12.30
N ARG A 71 9.84 -5.59 -12.47
CA ARG A 71 9.17 -6.70 -13.16
C ARG A 71 8.73 -7.74 -12.14
N ARG A 72 7.46 -8.12 -12.19
CA ARG A 72 6.88 -9.21 -11.40
C ARG A 72 6.33 -10.26 -12.36
N GLU A 73 6.57 -11.53 -12.07
CA GLU A 73 6.13 -12.59 -12.97
C GLU A 73 4.69 -13.03 -12.74
N ASN A 74 4.28 -13.15 -11.47
CA ASN A 74 3.06 -13.87 -11.11
C ASN A 74 2.12 -13.10 -10.18
N MET A 75 2.63 -12.19 -9.36
CA MET A 75 1.81 -11.45 -8.40
C MET A 75 2.44 -10.11 -8.05
N ILE A 76 1.59 -9.19 -7.60
CA ILE A 76 1.99 -7.93 -6.96
C ILE A 76 1.43 -7.95 -5.54
N GLU A 77 2.31 -7.75 -4.57
CA GLU A 77 1.96 -7.58 -3.15
C GLU A 77 2.02 -6.10 -2.79
N VAL A 78 1.02 -5.66 -2.04
CA VAL A 78 0.92 -4.32 -1.49
C VAL A 78 0.51 -4.34 -0.03
N THR A 79 0.75 -3.24 0.65
CA THR A 79 0.27 -3.02 2.02
C THR A 79 -0.42 -1.66 2.14
N PHE A 80 -1.42 -1.58 3.01
CA PHE A 80 -2.09 -0.35 3.40
C PHE A 80 -2.64 -0.45 4.83
N PHE A 81 -2.93 0.68 5.47
CA PHE A 81 -3.44 0.75 6.83
C PHE A 81 -4.92 1.07 6.87
N PHE A 82 -5.74 0.15 7.38
CA PHE A 82 -7.18 0.34 7.57
C PHE A 82 -7.48 1.06 8.90
N PRO A 83 -8.42 2.03 8.95
CA PRO A 83 -9.44 2.34 7.94
C PRO A 83 -9.08 3.45 6.93
N ASP A 84 -7.90 4.07 7.05
CA ASP A 84 -7.54 5.25 6.24
C ASP A 84 -7.03 4.90 4.83
N PHE A 85 -6.65 3.64 4.63
CA PHE A 85 -6.09 3.05 3.42
C PHE A 85 -4.82 3.72 2.90
N LYS A 86 -4.07 4.40 3.78
CA LYS A 86 -2.75 4.96 3.46
C LYS A 86 -1.72 3.84 3.34
N GLY A 87 -0.71 4.03 2.51
CA GLY A 87 0.49 3.20 2.51
C GLY A 87 1.37 3.47 3.74
N PHE A 88 2.54 2.84 3.77
CA PHE A 88 3.59 3.09 4.75
C PHE A 88 3.99 4.56 4.83
N GLY A 89 4.13 5.06 6.06
CA GLY A 89 4.86 6.29 6.35
C GLY A 89 6.37 6.06 6.26
N GLU A 90 7.15 7.13 6.50
CA GLU A 90 8.61 7.08 6.35
C GLU A 90 9.27 6.01 7.21
N GLU A 91 8.72 5.66 8.39
CA GLU A 91 9.29 4.67 9.33
C GLU A 91 8.56 3.32 9.36
N ASP A 92 7.50 3.15 8.57
CA ASP A 92 6.75 1.90 8.57
C ASP A 92 7.34 0.87 7.59
N ASP A 93 7.36 -0.40 7.99
CA ASP A 93 7.63 -1.55 7.12
C ASP A 93 6.81 -2.76 7.58
N ILE A 94 6.77 -3.82 6.77
CA ILE A 94 6.13 -5.09 7.15
C ILE A 94 6.91 -5.68 8.33
N ALA A 95 6.26 -5.83 9.47
CA ALA A 95 6.83 -6.55 10.61
C ALA A 95 7.16 -7.99 10.21
N THR A 96 8.45 -8.36 10.23
CA THR A 96 8.91 -9.73 9.90
C THR A 96 8.85 -10.67 11.10
N VAL A 97 8.85 -10.13 12.33
CA VAL A 97 8.72 -10.87 13.59
C VAL A 97 7.98 -10.05 14.64
N GLY A 98 7.24 -10.70 15.54
CA GLY A 98 6.60 -10.07 16.69
C GLY A 98 5.16 -9.57 16.45
N ARG A 99 4.77 -8.52 17.18
CA ARG A 99 3.45 -7.88 17.01
C ARG A 99 3.48 -7.06 15.74
N TYR A 100 2.48 -7.26 14.87
CA TYR A 100 2.27 -6.38 13.72
C TYR A 100 1.37 -5.21 14.11
N ASN A 101 1.37 -4.15 13.31
CA ASN A 101 0.38 -3.09 13.47
C ASN A 101 -1.01 -3.67 13.12
N PRO A 102 -1.97 -3.73 14.06
CA PRO A 102 -3.26 -4.37 13.82
C PRO A 102 -4.15 -3.60 12.84
N ASN A 103 -3.71 -2.45 12.34
CA ASN A 103 -4.34 -1.72 11.25
C ASN A 103 -3.73 -2.05 9.88
N GLN A 104 -2.58 -2.73 9.84
CA GLN A 104 -1.94 -3.13 8.60
C GLN A 104 -2.77 -4.21 7.89
N VAL A 105 -2.95 -4.02 6.60
CA VAL A 105 -3.52 -4.99 5.67
C VAL A 105 -2.45 -5.26 4.61
N THR A 106 -2.10 -6.53 4.45
CA THR A 106 -1.23 -6.97 3.36
C THR A 106 -2.07 -7.74 2.36
N ALA A 107 -2.00 -7.35 1.10
CA ALA A 107 -2.80 -7.91 0.03
C ALA A 107 -1.94 -8.22 -1.18
N PHE A 108 -2.32 -9.23 -1.94
CA PHE A 108 -1.73 -9.44 -3.25
C PHE A 108 -2.79 -9.87 -4.26
N TRP A 109 -2.47 -9.66 -5.52
CA TRP A 109 -3.21 -10.22 -6.62
C TRP A 109 -2.30 -10.88 -7.63
N THR A 110 -2.79 -11.92 -8.28
CA THR A 110 -2.04 -12.65 -9.30
C THR A 110 -2.18 -12.00 -10.67
N LYS A 111 -1.38 -12.44 -11.63
CA LYS A 111 -1.62 -12.17 -13.05
C LYS A 111 -2.98 -12.72 -13.49
N ILE A 112 -3.54 -12.11 -14.54
CA ILE A 112 -4.71 -12.63 -15.28
C ILE A 112 -4.47 -14.08 -15.68
N ASN A 113 -5.50 -14.93 -15.57
CA ASN A 113 -5.46 -16.38 -15.79
C ASN A 113 -4.47 -17.14 -14.87
N GLY A 114 -4.03 -16.52 -13.79
CA GLY A 114 -3.11 -17.09 -12.80
C GLY A 114 -3.78 -17.41 -11.46
N GLY A 115 -5.07 -17.14 -11.33
CA GLY A 115 -5.77 -17.12 -10.05
C GLY A 115 -6.25 -18.46 -9.52
N GLY A 116 -6.31 -19.51 -10.35
CA GLY A 116 -7.03 -20.75 -10.02
C GLY A 116 -6.63 -21.47 -8.72
N ARG A 117 -5.46 -21.16 -8.13
CA ARG A 117 -5.05 -21.63 -6.80
C ARG A 117 -5.79 -20.98 -5.63
N LEU A 118 -6.38 -19.81 -5.85
CA LEU A 118 -7.16 -19.05 -4.87
C LEU A 118 -8.67 -19.20 -5.09
N ASP A 119 -9.11 -20.15 -5.90
CA ASP A 119 -10.53 -20.46 -6.07
C ASP A 119 -11.13 -20.93 -4.73
N ALA A 120 -11.92 -20.06 -4.10
CA ALA A 120 -12.52 -20.28 -2.80
C ALA A 120 -13.36 -21.57 -2.73
N SER A 121 -14.03 -21.95 -3.82
CA SER A 121 -14.87 -23.16 -3.85
C SER A 121 -13.99 -24.41 -3.83
N LYS A 122 -12.91 -24.42 -4.61
CA LYS A 122 -11.91 -25.50 -4.58
C LYS A 122 -11.16 -25.53 -3.24
N SER A 123 -10.77 -24.37 -2.71
CA SER A 123 -10.11 -24.25 -1.40
C SER A 123 -11.00 -24.78 -0.28
N LEU A 124 -12.29 -24.40 -0.24
CA LEU A 124 -13.24 -24.88 0.75
C LEU A 124 -13.44 -26.40 0.65
N SER A 125 -13.64 -26.94 -0.55
CA SER A 125 -13.79 -28.39 -0.74
C SER A 125 -12.57 -29.16 -0.24
N ASN A 126 -11.36 -28.65 -0.48
CA ASN A 126 -10.14 -29.25 0.05
C ASN A 126 -10.03 -29.09 1.57
N ALA A 127 -10.38 -27.92 2.10
CA ALA A 127 -10.36 -27.64 3.53
C ALA A 127 -11.33 -28.57 4.29
N ILE A 128 -12.56 -28.77 3.80
CA ILE A 128 -13.52 -29.74 4.36
C ILE A 128 -12.94 -31.16 4.37
N LYS A 129 -12.23 -31.55 3.31
CA LYS A 129 -11.65 -32.90 3.20
C LYS A 129 -10.51 -33.16 4.19
N TYR A 130 -9.72 -32.14 4.52
CA TYR A 130 -8.44 -32.34 5.23
C TYR A 130 -8.28 -31.56 6.54
N GLY A 131 -9.15 -30.60 6.86
CA GLY A 131 -8.86 -29.65 7.93
C GLY A 131 -10.02 -28.84 8.53
N LEU A 132 -11.26 -29.00 8.04
CA LEU A 132 -12.47 -28.43 8.67
C LEU A 132 -13.35 -29.55 9.19
N SER A 133 -13.86 -29.39 10.42
CA SER A 133 -14.57 -30.48 11.12
C SER A 133 -16.04 -30.60 10.74
N GLU A 134 -16.72 -29.50 10.39
CA GLU A 134 -18.09 -29.40 9.82
C GLU A 134 -18.54 -27.92 9.83
N ARG A 135 -19.64 -27.60 9.14
CA ARG A 135 -20.31 -26.28 9.25
C ARG A 135 -20.85 -26.10 10.67
N ASP A 136 -20.60 -24.94 11.28
CA ASP A 136 -21.07 -24.61 12.63
C ASP A 136 -21.93 -23.35 12.58
N SER A 137 -23.25 -23.52 12.46
CA SER A 137 -24.18 -22.39 12.33
C SER A 137 -24.26 -21.52 13.59
N SER A 138 -23.77 -21.99 14.74
CA SER A 138 -23.71 -21.16 15.95
C SER A 138 -22.63 -20.08 15.87
N LEU A 139 -21.69 -20.23 14.93
CA LEU A 139 -20.59 -19.30 14.67
C LEU A 139 -20.84 -18.44 13.42
N ASP A 140 -21.98 -18.60 12.74
CA ASP A 140 -22.34 -17.77 11.60
C ASP A 140 -22.40 -16.29 12.02
N LEU A 141 -21.88 -15.42 11.15
CA LEU A 141 -21.99 -13.97 11.28
C LEU A 141 -22.80 -13.44 10.11
N GLU A 142 -23.25 -12.19 10.16
CA GLU A 142 -24.03 -11.58 9.08
C GLU A 142 -23.30 -11.69 7.73
N GLY A 143 -23.88 -12.45 6.79
CA GLY A 143 -23.29 -12.70 5.47
C GLY A 143 -22.08 -13.64 5.45
N LEU A 144 -21.75 -14.31 6.57
CA LEU A 144 -20.60 -15.20 6.71
C LEU A 144 -21.02 -16.57 7.26
N THR A 145 -20.88 -17.61 6.45
CA THR A 145 -21.15 -19.00 6.86
C THR A 145 -19.92 -19.62 7.49
N ALA A 146 -20.00 -20.08 8.73
CA ALA A 146 -18.85 -20.55 9.50
C ALA A 146 -18.63 -22.06 9.43
N TYR A 147 -17.35 -22.43 9.42
CA TYR A 147 -16.83 -23.78 9.50
C TYR A 147 -15.74 -23.82 10.57
N ARG A 148 -15.83 -24.78 11.48
CA ARG A 148 -14.83 -24.93 12.54
C ARG A 148 -13.58 -25.60 11.96
N ASN A 149 -12.41 -25.05 12.28
CA ASN A 149 -11.16 -25.70 11.92
C ASN A 149 -10.91 -26.90 12.84
N VAL A 150 -10.32 -27.96 12.30
CA VAL A 150 -9.88 -29.10 13.12
C VAL A 150 -8.81 -28.62 14.10
N HIS A 151 -8.77 -29.23 15.28
CA HIS A 151 -7.87 -28.90 16.40
C HIS A 151 -8.07 -27.49 17.00
N ASP A 152 -9.26 -26.91 16.85
CA ASP A 152 -9.62 -25.60 17.44
C ASP A 152 -8.67 -24.47 16.99
N SER A 153 -8.14 -24.59 15.78
CA SER A 153 -7.17 -23.65 15.19
C SER A 153 -7.82 -22.38 14.60
N GLY A 154 -9.07 -22.10 14.96
CA GLY A 154 -9.85 -20.96 14.49
C GLY A 154 -11.11 -21.33 13.70
N VAL A 155 -11.61 -20.36 12.92
CA VAL A 155 -12.85 -20.46 12.17
C VAL A 155 -12.60 -20.03 10.73
N THR A 156 -13.10 -20.81 9.78
CA THR A 156 -13.10 -20.47 8.36
C THR A 156 -14.51 -20.05 7.95
N TYR A 157 -14.65 -18.92 7.28
CA TYR A 157 -15.93 -18.39 6.81
C TYR A 157 -16.01 -18.45 5.29
N LEU A 158 -17.19 -18.78 4.78
CA LEU A 158 -17.56 -18.61 3.38
C LEU A 158 -18.47 -17.38 3.24
N ALA A 159 -18.16 -16.53 2.27
CA ALA A 159 -18.91 -15.32 1.94
C ALA A 159 -19.07 -15.18 0.42
N GLN A 160 -19.76 -14.14 -0.02
CA GLN A 160 -19.74 -13.69 -1.41
C GLN A 160 -19.34 -12.21 -1.48
N ASN A 161 -18.48 -11.86 -2.44
CA ASN A 161 -18.17 -10.46 -2.71
C ASN A 161 -19.31 -9.78 -3.49
N TYR A 162 -19.17 -8.48 -3.77
CA TYR A 162 -20.21 -7.73 -4.49
C TYR A 162 -20.39 -8.15 -5.96
N HIS A 163 -19.40 -8.85 -6.54
CA HIS A 163 -19.46 -9.43 -7.88
C HIS A 163 -20.11 -10.83 -7.90
N GLY A 164 -20.41 -11.39 -6.73
CA GLY A 164 -20.95 -12.75 -6.59
C GLY A 164 -19.89 -13.85 -6.57
N ASP A 165 -18.59 -13.51 -6.53
CA ASP A 165 -17.55 -14.52 -6.34
C ASP A 165 -17.57 -15.04 -4.91
N ASN A 166 -17.40 -16.35 -4.76
CA ASN A 166 -17.23 -16.96 -3.44
C ASN A 166 -15.91 -16.52 -2.82
N VAL A 167 -15.94 -16.17 -1.54
CA VAL A 167 -14.79 -15.72 -0.77
C VAL A 167 -14.59 -16.62 0.43
N LEU A 168 -13.37 -17.13 0.60
CA LEU A 168 -12.99 -17.92 1.78
C LEU A 168 -12.17 -17.04 2.72
N ILE A 169 -12.57 -16.97 3.99
CA ILE A 169 -11.90 -16.15 5.01
C ILE A 169 -11.50 -17.05 6.18
N HIS A 170 -10.22 -17.38 6.28
CA HIS A 170 -9.67 -18.17 7.37
C HIS A 170 -9.18 -17.26 8.50
N CYS A 171 -9.80 -17.35 9.68
CA CYS A 171 -9.40 -16.59 10.85
C CYS A 171 -8.80 -17.51 11.92
N SER A 172 -7.59 -17.17 12.38
CA SER A 172 -6.87 -17.90 13.42
C SER A 172 -6.57 -16.99 14.59
N ASP A 173 -6.70 -17.50 15.81
CA ASP A 173 -6.27 -16.82 17.04
C ASP A 173 -4.86 -17.28 17.41
N GLY A 174 -3.86 -16.43 17.17
CA GLY A 174 -2.50 -16.66 17.64
C GLY A 174 -2.28 -16.05 19.03
N GLN A 175 -1.28 -16.57 19.76
CA GLN A 175 -0.91 -16.02 21.08
C GLN A 175 -0.55 -14.53 21.05
N VAL A 176 -0.01 -14.07 19.91
CA VAL A 176 0.46 -12.70 19.72
C VAL A 176 -0.48 -11.89 18.82
N ASN A 177 -1.07 -12.55 17.82
CA ASN A 177 -1.75 -11.92 16.68
C ASN A 177 -2.98 -12.75 16.29
N SER A 178 -4.15 -12.11 16.18
CA SER A 178 -5.36 -12.72 15.61
C SER A 178 -5.60 -12.17 14.21
N VAL A 179 -5.47 -13.04 13.21
CA VAL A 179 -5.41 -12.64 11.80
C VAL A 179 -6.48 -13.40 11.02
N CYS A 180 -7.09 -12.71 10.05
CA CYS A 180 -7.92 -13.30 9.02
C CYS A 180 -7.21 -13.21 7.66
N LYS A 181 -7.31 -14.29 6.89
CA LYS A 181 -6.80 -14.41 5.52
C LYS A 181 -7.97 -14.67 4.59
N LEU A 182 -8.22 -13.74 3.70
CA LEU A 182 -9.24 -13.80 2.67
C LEU A 182 -8.60 -14.23 1.36
N GLU A 183 -9.23 -15.18 0.66
CA GLU A 183 -8.83 -15.61 -0.67
C GLU A 183 -10.03 -15.88 -1.57
N TYR A 184 -9.92 -15.52 -2.85
CA TYR A 184 -10.88 -15.87 -3.88
C TYR A 184 -10.30 -15.72 -5.29
N LEU A 185 -11.06 -16.23 -6.27
CA LEU A 185 -10.85 -16.02 -7.69
C LEU A 185 -11.83 -14.95 -8.18
N ASP A 186 -11.34 -13.81 -8.64
CA ASP A 186 -12.13 -12.84 -9.40
C ASP A 186 -12.47 -13.48 -10.76
N SER A 187 -13.75 -13.83 -10.94
CA SER A 187 -14.23 -14.51 -12.14
C SER A 187 -14.18 -13.64 -13.40
N THR A 188 -14.10 -12.30 -13.26
CA THR A 188 -14.03 -11.38 -14.39
C THR A 188 -12.71 -11.51 -15.15
N ASN A 189 -11.61 -11.66 -14.41
CA ASN A 189 -10.25 -11.63 -14.96
C ASN A 189 -9.46 -12.93 -14.71
N ASP A 190 -10.08 -13.95 -14.12
CA ASP A 190 -9.41 -15.17 -13.65
C ASP A 190 -8.17 -14.85 -12.80
N ARG A 191 -8.34 -13.84 -11.93
CA ARG A 191 -7.29 -13.27 -11.07
C ARG A 191 -7.50 -13.73 -9.64
N GLY A 192 -6.44 -14.24 -9.02
CA GLY A 192 -6.48 -14.62 -7.62
C GLY A 192 -6.28 -13.38 -6.75
N ILE A 193 -7.12 -13.22 -5.74
CA ILE A 193 -7.05 -12.14 -4.76
C ILE A 193 -6.80 -12.75 -3.39
N PHE A 194 -5.84 -12.18 -2.66
CA PHE A 194 -5.55 -12.55 -1.28
C PHE A 194 -5.40 -11.30 -0.42
N THR A 195 -5.95 -11.33 0.79
CA THR A 195 -5.80 -10.26 1.78
C THR A 195 -5.61 -10.83 3.18
N SER A 196 -4.61 -10.35 3.91
CA SER A 196 -4.37 -10.63 5.32
C SER A 196 -4.62 -9.38 6.16
N PHE A 197 -5.45 -9.49 7.20
CA PHE A 197 -5.85 -8.36 8.04
C PHE A 197 -6.18 -8.82 9.47
N ASP A 198 -6.24 -7.89 10.41
CA ASP A 198 -6.57 -8.20 11.80
C ASP A 198 -8.01 -8.68 11.98
N LYS A 199 -8.21 -9.72 12.79
CA LYS A 199 -9.52 -10.34 13.04
C LYS A 199 -10.57 -9.34 13.53
N LYS A 200 -10.18 -8.25 14.20
CA LYS A 200 -11.11 -7.19 14.63
C LYS A 200 -11.87 -6.54 13.45
N PHE A 201 -11.35 -6.66 12.23
CA PHE A 201 -11.99 -6.14 11.02
C PHE A 201 -12.77 -7.19 10.23
N LEU A 202 -12.99 -8.39 10.77
CA LEU A 202 -13.74 -9.46 10.08
C LEU A 202 -15.09 -8.98 9.57
N LEU A 203 -15.90 -8.28 10.38
CA LEU A 203 -17.21 -7.80 9.93
C LEU A 203 -17.14 -6.67 8.87
N ARG A 204 -15.95 -6.11 8.64
CA ARG A 204 -15.68 -5.06 7.65
C ARG A 204 -14.76 -5.54 6.53
N TRP A 205 -14.64 -6.87 6.36
CA TRP A 205 -13.78 -7.49 5.34
C TRP A 205 -14.09 -6.98 3.93
N SER A 206 -15.37 -6.72 3.65
CA SER A 206 -15.85 -6.27 2.33
C SER A 206 -15.35 -4.88 1.98
N GLU A 207 -15.23 -3.97 2.95
CA GLU A 207 -14.64 -2.64 2.75
C GLU A 207 -13.16 -2.74 2.35
N ILE A 208 -12.42 -3.63 3.02
CA ILE A 208 -11.01 -3.90 2.71
C ILE A 208 -10.88 -4.45 1.29
N ASN A 209 -11.68 -5.46 0.95
CA ASN A 209 -11.67 -6.08 -0.37
C ASN A 209 -12.02 -5.07 -1.49
N ASN A 210 -13.09 -4.31 -1.31
CA ASN A 210 -13.55 -3.34 -2.30
C ASN A 210 -12.51 -2.24 -2.52
N LYS A 211 -11.83 -1.82 -1.47
CA LYS A 211 -10.74 -0.85 -1.62
C LYS A 211 -9.56 -1.43 -2.38
N LEU A 212 -9.16 -2.67 -2.10
CA LEU A 212 -8.08 -3.33 -2.84
C LEU A 212 -8.41 -3.38 -4.35
N LEU A 213 -9.61 -3.82 -4.71
CA LEU A 213 -10.04 -3.86 -6.12
C LEU A 213 -10.03 -2.47 -6.75
N SER A 214 -10.52 -1.46 -6.03
CA SER A 214 -10.44 -0.07 -6.50
C SER A 214 -9.00 0.42 -6.70
N LEU A 215 -8.05 0.02 -5.86
CA LEU A 215 -6.64 0.40 -6.00
C LEU A 215 -5.99 -0.30 -7.20
N ILE A 216 -6.30 -1.58 -7.44
CA ILE A 216 -5.80 -2.32 -8.61
C ILE A 216 -6.21 -1.61 -9.90
N GLU A 217 -7.48 -1.21 -10.02
CA GLU A 217 -7.98 -0.46 -11.17
C GLU A 217 -7.38 0.94 -11.27
N GLN A 218 -7.25 1.66 -10.15
CA GLN A 218 -6.65 3.00 -10.13
C GLN A 218 -5.18 3.03 -10.55
N TRP A 219 -4.42 1.97 -10.22
CA TRP A 219 -3.00 1.89 -10.55
C TRP A 219 -2.75 1.33 -11.94
N LYS A 220 -3.74 0.71 -12.58
CA LYS A 220 -3.59 0.17 -13.94
C LYS A 220 -3.43 1.31 -14.95
N VAL A 221 -2.48 1.15 -15.88
CA VAL A 221 -2.16 2.10 -16.96
C VAL A 221 -2.76 1.64 -18.29
#